data_AF-A0ABD6F442-F1
#
_entry.id   AF-A0ABD6F442-F1
#
_cell.length_a   1.000
_cell.length_b   1.000
_cell.length_c   1.000
_cell.angle_alpha   90.00
_cell.angle_beta   90.00
_cell.angle_gamma   90.00
#
_symmetry.space_group_name_H-M   'P 1'
#
loop_
_entity.id
_entity.type
_entity.pdbx_description
1 polymer ?
#
loop_
_entity_poly.entity_id
_entity_poly.type
_entity_poly.pdbx_seq_one_letter_code
_entity_poly.pdbx_strand_id
1 'polypeptide(L)'
;MLEGQNEKVGRWGVPRVEIININLRDKPDWYLKKCPSGKVPALEHGSKIILDSRLIMEYTDEIFPTTRILPSDPYQKYEQRYLAEQLGGVS
;
A
#
# COMPACT_ATOMS: atom_id res chain seq x y z
N MET A 1 -8.35 -29.37 10.12
CA MET A 1 -8.61 -29.16 8.69
C MET A 1 -9.36 -27.86 8.53
N LEU A 2 -8.66 -26.78 8.18
CA LEU A 2 -9.07 -25.71 7.28
C LEU A 2 -7.76 -25.21 6.65
N GLU A 3 -7.81 -25.07 5.35
CA GLU A 3 -6.68 -25.27 4.44
C GLU A 3 -5.66 -24.13 4.45
N GLY A 4 -4.39 -24.52 4.46
CA GLY A 4 -3.27 -23.65 4.19
C GLY A 4 -3.34 -23.12 2.76
N GLN A 5 -3.85 -21.91 2.59
CA GLN A 5 -3.56 -21.10 1.42
C GLN A 5 -2.18 -20.50 1.63
N ASN A 6 -1.18 -21.29 1.26
CA ASN A 6 0.21 -20.88 1.19
C ASN A 6 0.33 -19.87 0.04
N GLU A 7 -0.03 -18.61 0.31
CA GLU A 7 0.26 -17.50 -0.60
C GLU A 7 1.76 -17.53 -0.86
N LYS A 8 2.13 -17.91 -2.09
CA LYS A 8 3.51 -18.21 -2.46
C LYS A 8 4.38 -16.99 -2.16
N VAL A 9 5.13 -17.10 -1.06
CA VAL A 9 5.98 -16.05 -0.53
C VAL A 9 6.91 -15.56 -1.63
N GLY A 10 6.84 -14.27 -1.94
CA GLY A 10 7.70 -13.62 -2.92
C GLY A 10 9.13 -13.48 -2.41
N ARG A 11 10.00 -12.93 -3.26
CA ARG A 11 11.45 -12.79 -3.02
C ARG A 11 11.83 -12.11 -1.70
N TRP A 12 10.91 -11.36 -1.09
CA TRP A 12 11.16 -10.54 0.10
C TRP A 12 10.25 -10.86 1.30
N GLY A 13 9.61 -12.03 1.33
CA GLY A 13 8.69 -12.36 2.42
C GLY A 13 7.28 -11.80 2.25
N VAL A 14 7.04 -11.00 1.20
CA VAL A 14 5.72 -10.44 0.83
C VAL A 14 5.03 -11.29 -0.23
N PRO A 15 3.69 -11.33 -0.29
CA PRO A 15 2.97 -12.04 -1.36
C PRO A 15 3.34 -11.52 -2.76
N ARG A 16 3.11 -12.35 -3.78
CA ARG A 16 3.23 -11.91 -5.17
C ARG A 16 2.16 -10.86 -5.46
N VAL A 17 2.59 -9.76 -6.07
CA VAL A 17 1.70 -8.68 -6.52
C VAL A 17 1.68 -8.61 -8.04
N GLU A 18 0.53 -8.28 -8.59
CA GLU A 18 0.41 -7.87 -9.98
C GLU A 18 0.65 -6.36 -10.07
N ILE A 19 1.51 -5.94 -11.01
CA ILE A 19 1.81 -4.53 -11.23
C ILE A 19 1.12 -4.09 -12.51
N ILE A 20 0.15 -3.19 -12.37
CA ILE A 20 -0.56 -2.58 -13.50
C ILE A 20 -0.08 -1.14 -13.64
N ASN A 21 0.66 -0.86 -14.70
CA ASN A 21 1.14 0.49 -14.99
C ASN A 21 0.04 1.32 -15.65
N ILE A 22 -0.29 2.46 -15.06
CA ILE A 22 -1.30 3.39 -15.59
C ILE A 22 -0.61 4.54 -16.32
N ASN A 23 -1.04 4.80 -17.57
CA ASN A 23 -0.63 6.00 -18.29
C ASN A 23 -1.26 7.23 -17.64
N LEU A 24 -0.43 8.16 -17.14
CA LEU A 24 -0.91 9.33 -16.40
C LEU A 24 -1.55 10.40 -17.29
N ARG A 25 -1.28 10.40 -18.60
CA ARG A 25 -1.87 11.32 -19.58
C ARG A 25 -3.21 10.82 -20.10
N ASP A 26 -3.35 9.51 -20.21
CA ASP A 26 -4.54 8.84 -20.73
C ASP A 26 -4.91 7.70 -19.79
N LYS A 27 -5.72 8.02 -18.78
CA LYS A 27 -6.07 7.09 -17.71
C LYS A 27 -7.28 6.28 -18.15
N PRO A 28 -7.25 4.95 -18.05
CA PRO A 28 -8.36 4.13 -18.49
C PRO A 28 -9.56 4.29 -17.56
N ASP A 29 -10.77 4.27 -18.13
CA ASP A 29 -12.03 4.48 -17.39
C ASP A 29 -12.23 3.51 -16.22
N TRP A 30 -11.80 2.26 -16.39
CA TRP A 30 -11.91 1.26 -15.32
C TRP A 30 -11.10 1.64 -14.09
N TYR A 31 -9.98 2.35 -14.27
CA TYR A 31 -9.14 2.80 -13.17
C TYR A 31 -9.79 3.99 -12.46
N LEU A 32 -10.33 4.94 -13.22
CA LEU A 32 -11.04 6.10 -12.66
C LEU A 32 -12.30 5.70 -11.86
N LYS A 33 -12.96 4.60 -12.24
CA LYS A 33 -14.05 4.00 -11.44
C LYS A 33 -13.57 3.50 -10.06
N LYS A 34 -12.33 3.01 -9.97
CA LYS A 34 -11.72 2.53 -8.71
C LYS A 34 -11.07 3.66 -7.91
N CYS A 35 -10.41 4.59 -8.59
CA CYS A 35 -9.72 5.74 -8.02
C CYS A 35 -10.20 7.02 -8.71
N PRO A 36 -11.29 7.65 -8.21
CA PRO A 36 -11.87 8.85 -8.83
C PRO A 36 -10.91 10.04 -8.88
N SER A 37 -9.96 10.13 -7.95
CA SER A 37 -8.92 11.16 -7.96
C SER A 37 -7.92 10.97 -9.11
N GLY A 38 -7.88 9.78 -9.72
CA GLY A 38 -6.94 9.42 -10.78
C GLY A 38 -5.48 9.52 -10.34
N LYS A 39 -5.19 9.49 -9.04
CA LYS A 39 -3.84 9.55 -8.48
C LYS A 39 -3.31 8.15 -8.23
N VAL A 40 -2.07 7.91 -8.63
CA VAL A 40 -1.32 6.68 -8.31
C VAL A 40 -0.40 6.93 -7.11
N PRO A 41 -0.04 5.90 -6.33
CA PRO A 41 -0.48 4.51 -6.44
C PRO A 41 -1.88 4.23 -5.87
N ALA A 42 -2.47 3.11 -6.28
CA ALA A 42 -3.66 2.50 -5.68
C ALA A 42 -3.40 0.99 -5.50
N LEU A 43 -3.81 0.44 -4.36
CA LEU A 43 -3.69 -0.97 -4.04
C LEU A 43 -5.07 -1.62 -4.05
N GLU A 44 -5.19 -2.75 -4.77
CA GLU A 44 -6.36 -3.61 -4.72
C GLU A 44 -6.00 -4.89 -3.97
N HIS A 45 -6.70 -5.13 -2.86
CA HIS A 45 -6.51 -6.32 -2.03
C HIS A 45 -7.86 -7.01 -1.83
N GLY A 46 -8.09 -8.10 -2.57
CA GLY A 46 -9.39 -8.73 -2.66
C GLY A 46 -10.42 -7.78 -3.28
N SER A 47 -11.50 -7.48 -2.55
CA SER A 47 -12.54 -6.53 -2.97
C SER A 47 -12.34 -5.10 -2.46
N LYS A 48 -11.20 -4.82 -1.79
CA LYS A 48 -10.92 -3.53 -1.16
C LYS A 48 -9.94 -2.72 -2.01
N ILE A 49 -10.21 -1.43 -2.15
CA ILE A 49 -9.31 -0.47 -2.79
C ILE A 49 -8.75 0.44 -1.70
N ILE A 50 -7.41 0.49 -1.60
CA ILE A 50 -6.67 1.38 -0.71
C ILE A 50 -5.98 2.41 -1.60
N LEU A 51 -6.26 3.67 -1.33
CA LEU A 51 -5.70 4.81 -2.06
C LEU A 51 -4.67 5.52 -1.17
N ASP A 52 -3.86 6.37 -1.78
CA ASP A 52 -2.78 7.12 -1.13
C ASP A 52 -1.57 6.25 -0.77
N SER A 53 -0.36 6.69 -1.16
CA SER A 53 0.87 5.93 -0.92
C SER A 53 1.14 5.70 0.56
N ARG A 54 0.78 6.66 1.43
CA ARG A 54 1.01 6.55 2.87
C ARG A 54 0.08 5.54 3.51
N LEU A 55 -1.20 5.57 3.14
CA LEU A 55 -2.18 4.63 3.66
C LEU A 55 -1.91 3.21 3.15
N ILE A 56 -1.48 3.06 1.90
CA ILE A 56 -1.03 1.77 1.36
C ILE A 56 0.14 1.22 2.19
N MET A 57 1.13 2.06 2.49
CA MET A 57 2.27 1.66 3.32
C MET A 57 1.82 1.19 4.70
N GLU A 58 1.03 1.99 5.43
CA GLU A 58 0.53 1.60 6.77
C GLU A 58 -0.31 0.32 6.71
N TYR A 59 -1.19 0.20 5.72
CA TYR A 59 -2.03 -0.98 5.54
C TYR A 59 -1.21 -2.26 5.30
N THR A 60 -0.21 -2.20 4.41
CA THR A 60 0.65 -3.35 4.11
C THR A 60 1.50 -3.78 5.30
N ASP A 61 1.97 -2.83 6.11
CA ASP A 61 2.73 -3.07 7.33
C ASP A 61 1.91 -3.79 8.43
N GLU A 62 0.61 -3.51 8.48
CA GLU A 62 -0.32 -4.14 9.42
C GLU A 62 -0.69 -5.58 9.04
N ILE A 63 -0.90 -5.86 7.74
CA ILE A 63 -1.31 -7.19 7.28
C ILE A 63 -0.13 -8.16 7.09
N PHE A 64 1.09 -7.67 6.95
CA PHE A 64 2.30 -8.48 6.78
C PHE A 64 3.32 -8.21 7.91
N PRO A 65 3.05 -8.67 9.15
CA PRO A 65 3.88 -8.35 10.31
C PRO A 65 5.31 -8.91 10.22
N THR A 66 5.52 -9.99 9.44
CA THR A 66 6.85 -10.59 9.21
C THR A 66 7.76 -9.71 8.37
N THR A 67 7.21 -8.75 7.63
CA THR A 67 7.94 -7.81 6.77
C THR A 67 7.69 -6.36 7.18
N ARG A 68 7.35 -6.14 8.45
CA ARG A 68 7.11 -4.81 9.01
C ARG A 68 8.32 -3.92 8.80
N ILE A 69 8.08 -2.74 8.23
CA ILE A 69 9.06 -1.68 8.01
C ILE A 69 8.88 -0.54 9.03
N LEU A 70 7.68 -0.37 9.59
CA LEU A 70 7.43 0.68 10.58
C LEU A 70 7.93 0.25 11.98
N PRO A 71 8.45 1.19 12.79
CA PRO A 71 8.77 0.92 14.17
C PRO A 71 7.55 0.41 14.96
N SER A 72 7.79 -0.55 15.85
CA SER A 72 6.74 -1.03 16.78
C SER A 72 6.64 -0.17 18.04
N ASP A 73 7.68 0.59 18.37
CA ASP A 73 7.65 1.56 19.47
C ASP A 73 6.71 2.73 19.13
N PRO A 74 5.77 3.11 20.03
CA PRO A 74 4.82 4.18 19.76
C PRO A 74 5.45 5.55 19.49
N TYR A 75 6.54 5.88 20.18
CA TYR A 75 7.20 7.18 20.02
C TYR A 75 7.95 7.24 18.69
N GLN A 76 8.68 6.20 18.33
CA GLN A 76 9.34 6.11 17.03
C GLN A 76 8.33 6.12 15.87
N LYS A 77 7.15 5.50 16.04
CA LYS A 77 6.07 5.57 15.05
C LYS A 77 5.53 7.01 14.90
N TYR A 78 5.42 7.75 16.00
CA TYR A 78 5.10 9.18 15.96
C TYR A 78 6.18 9.98 15.21
N GLU A 79 7.46 9.76 15.49
CA GLU A 79 8.57 10.45 14.80
C GLU A 79 8.54 10.22 13.28
N GLN A 80 8.31 8.98 12.84
CA GLN A 80 8.19 8.66 11.41
C GLN A 80 6.99 9.36 10.75
N ARG A 81 5.83 9.38 11.41
CA ARG A 81 4.65 10.08 10.92
C ARG A 81 4.87 11.59 10.87
N TYR A 82 5.47 12.16 11.91
CA TYR A 82 5.81 13.58 11.96
C TYR A 82 6.74 13.97 10.82
N LEU A 83 7.80 13.19 10.57
CA LEU A 83 8.70 13.41 9.44
C LEU A 83 7.95 13.33 8.10
N ALA A 84 7.08 12.33 7.93
CA ALA A 84 6.31 12.18 6.71
C ALA A 84 5.35 13.36 6.47
N GLU A 85 4.75 13.95 7.53
CA GLU A 85 3.98 15.20 7.40
C GLU A 85 4.84 16.38 6.95
N GLN A 86 6.06 16.53 7.49
CA GLN A 86 6.98 17.60 7.07
C GLN A 86 7.36 17.46 5.59
N LEU A 87 7.56 16.23 5.11
CA LEU A 87 7.84 15.95 3.71
C LEU A 87 6.63 16.15 2.80
N GLY A 88 5.41 15.97 3.32
CA GLY A 88 4.16 16.24 2.58
C GLY A 88 3.87 17.72 2.37
N GLY A 89 4.54 18.61 3.11
CA GLY A 89 4.35 20.06 3.07
C GLY A 89 4.97 20.80 1.87
N VAL A 90 5.64 20.10 0.96
CA VAL A 90 6.04 20.65 -0.35
C VAL A 90 4.91 20.42 -1.36
N SER A 91 3.91 21.30 -1.33
CA SER A 91 2.91 21.48 -2.39
C SER A 91 3.16 22.79 -3.13
#